data_AF-A0A3Q2VZ42-F1
#
_entry.id   AF-A0A3Q2VZ42-F1
#
_cell.length_a   1.000
_cell.length_b   1.000
_cell.length_c   1.000
_cell.angle_alpha   90.00
_cell.angle_beta   90.00
_cell.angle_gamma   90.00
#
_symmetry.space_group_name_H-M   'P 1'
#
loop_
_entity.id
_entity.type
_entity.pdbx_description
1 polymer ?
#
loop_
_entity_poly.entity_id
_entity_poly.type
_entity_poly.pdbx_seq_one_letter_code
_entity_poly.pdbx_strand_id
1 'polypeptide(L)'
;MVYLKNLTAADFLLCVSLPMRVTDYASRSVIFRELYCSFGATSLYLNMYASIIFMGYIAADRYLTIIHPSGTHILQSVRTAHIVSTVTWVFLLAPTITYNIMFFITHKPLTSDPGYCGPLFSTSFSILHKTFQISCTIIFLLVFISLVFFYYSTSRKVLQAQQRQLASFSTDKLVKSRRNMLVLVSILCLCFVPYHLARLPYTFLWTSCSVGQLLYHLKEVTTILSVLNVCLDPLVYFFLCKTFRAQVNFSMGSRMTTQATQESESSRKEVEIVELNT
;
A
#
# COMPACT_ATOMS: atom_id res chain seq x y z
N MET A 1 -7.86 13.55 1.39
CA MET A 1 -6.81 13.82 0.38
C MET A 1 -5.41 13.79 0.99
N VAL A 2 -5.18 14.40 2.15
CA VAL A 2 -3.87 14.40 2.81
C VAL A 2 -3.32 12.98 3.01
N TYR A 3 -4.08 12.06 3.63
CA TYR A 3 -3.63 10.68 3.84
C TYR A 3 -3.30 9.94 2.54
N LEU A 4 -4.10 10.16 1.50
CA LEU A 4 -3.91 9.54 0.19
C LEU A 4 -2.63 10.06 -0.48
N LYS A 5 -2.34 11.37 -0.39
CA LYS A 5 -1.07 11.94 -0.87
C LYS A 5 0.15 11.33 -0.16
N ASN A 6 0.06 11.15 1.16
CA ASN A 6 1.15 10.55 1.94
C ASN A 6 1.35 9.07 1.61
N LEU A 7 0.27 8.33 1.30
CA LEU A 7 0.34 6.96 0.78
C LEU A 7 1.20 6.92 -0.51
N THR A 8 0.85 7.73 -1.52
CA THR A 8 1.67 7.83 -2.76
C THR A 8 3.09 8.29 -2.52
N ALA A 9 3.34 9.14 -1.53
CA ALA A 9 4.69 9.58 -1.22
C ALA A 9 5.53 8.40 -0.69
N ALA A 10 4.94 7.53 0.13
CA ALA A 10 5.59 6.30 0.56
C ALA A 10 5.83 5.34 -0.62
N ASP A 11 4.83 5.16 -1.49
CA ASP A 11 4.93 4.28 -2.65
C ASP A 11 6.03 4.74 -3.62
N PHE A 12 6.15 6.05 -3.82
CA PHE A 12 7.21 6.64 -4.63
C PHE A 12 8.60 6.36 -4.04
N LEU A 13 8.77 6.50 -2.72
CA LEU A 13 10.03 6.16 -2.04
C LEU A 13 10.39 4.68 -2.25
N LEU A 14 9.41 3.78 -2.19
CA LEU A 14 9.64 2.37 -2.49
C LEU A 14 10.05 2.16 -3.96
N CYS A 15 9.34 2.78 -4.91
CA CYS A 15 9.66 2.67 -6.34
C CYS A 15 11.09 3.09 -6.66
N VAL A 16 11.60 4.15 -6.02
CA VAL A 16 12.99 4.59 -6.19
C VAL A 16 13.99 3.57 -5.64
N SER A 17 13.61 2.82 -4.60
CA SER A 17 14.44 1.79 -3.97
C SER A 17 14.41 0.43 -4.68
N LEU A 18 13.40 0.14 -5.51
CA LEU A 18 13.28 -1.14 -6.23
C LEU A 18 14.40 -1.40 -7.24
N PRO A 19 14.85 -0.44 -8.07
CA PRO A 19 15.98 -0.63 -8.98
C PRO A 19 17.25 -1.10 -8.27
N MET A 20 17.52 -0.59 -7.05
CA MET A 20 18.67 -1.01 -6.25
C MET A 20 18.61 -2.51 -5.92
N ARG A 21 17.41 -3.02 -5.61
CA ARG A 21 17.18 -4.45 -5.38
C ARG A 21 17.44 -5.26 -6.65
N VAL A 22 16.92 -4.82 -7.80
CA VAL A 22 17.12 -5.50 -9.07
C VAL A 22 18.60 -5.56 -9.44
N THR A 23 19.34 -4.47 -9.25
CA THR A 23 20.78 -4.42 -9.53
C THR A 23 21.59 -5.31 -8.58
N ASP A 24 21.18 -5.48 -7.33
CA ASP A 24 21.82 -6.43 -6.40
C ASP A 24 21.68 -7.88 -6.93
N TYR A 25 20.47 -8.30 -7.29
CA TYR A 25 20.24 -9.63 -7.88
C TYR A 25 21.01 -9.86 -9.18
N ALA A 26 21.13 -8.83 -10.03
CA ALA A 26 21.77 -8.96 -11.35
C ALA A 26 23.30 -8.89 -11.30
N SER A 27 23.87 -7.98 -10.51
CA SER A 27 25.31 -7.71 -10.52
C SER A 27 26.10 -8.43 -9.43
N ARG A 28 25.43 -8.89 -8.34
CA ARG A 28 26.05 -9.38 -7.11
C ARG A 28 27.16 -8.46 -6.55
N SER A 29 27.13 -7.19 -6.92
CA SER A 29 28.13 -6.21 -6.50
C SER A 29 27.94 -5.87 -5.02
N VAL A 30 29.06 -5.82 -4.30
CA VAL A 30 29.06 -5.49 -2.87
C VAL A 30 28.47 -4.10 -2.60
N ILE A 31 28.67 -3.14 -3.50
CA ILE A 31 28.18 -1.75 -3.37
C ILE A 31 26.65 -1.71 -3.47
N PHE A 32 26.07 -2.36 -4.49
CA PHE A 32 24.61 -2.39 -4.66
C PHE A 32 23.93 -3.18 -3.53
N ARG A 33 24.60 -4.21 -3.02
CA ARG A 33 24.15 -4.96 -1.84
C ARG A 33 24.13 -4.12 -0.58
N GLU A 34 25.17 -3.33 -0.32
CA GLU A 34 25.22 -2.40 0.81
C GLU A 34 24.16 -1.31 0.71
N LEU A 35 23.98 -0.71 -0.47
CA LEU A 35 22.92 0.27 -0.73
C LEU A 35 21.52 -0.32 -0.53
N TYR A 36 21.29 -1.56 -0.98
CA TYR A 36 20.03 -2.25 -0.75
C TYR A 36 19.82 -2.61 0.73
N CYS A 37 20.83 -3.14 1.43
CA CYS A 37 20.72 -3.52 2.84
C CYS A 37 20.51 -2.31 3.76
N SER A 38 21.13 -1.17 3.45
CA SER A 38 20.91 0.08 4.16
C SER A 38 19.57 0.71 3.77
N PHE A 39 19.46 1.20 2.53
CA PHE A 39 18.35 2.06 2.13
C PHE A 39 17.16 1.27 1.57
N GLY A 40 17.43 0.25 0.76
CA GLY A 40 16.37 -0.52 0.07
C GLY A 40 15.46 -1.29 1.04
N ALA A 41 16.06 -2.06 1.94
CA ALA A 41 15.34 -2.86 2.93
C ALA A 41 14.53 -1.95 3.88
N THR A 42 15.14 -0.86 4.36
CA THR A 42 14.43 0.07 5.24
C THR A 42 13.31 0.82 4.52
N SER A 43 13.48 1.18 3.24
CA SER A 43 12.42 1.78 2.42
C SER A 43 11.22 0.84 2.25
N LEU A 44 11.45 -0.47 2.09
CA LEU A 44 10.36 -1.45 2.00
C LEU A 44 9.53 -1.50 3.30
N TYR A 45 10.21 -1.56 4.45
CA TYR A 45 9.53 -1.51 5.75
C TYR A 45 8.79 -0.20 5.97
N LEU A 46 9.44 0.93 5.64
CA LEU A 46 8.85 2.26 5.75
C LEU A 46 7.56 2.33 4.92
N ASN A 47 7.60 1.88 3.66
CA ASN A 47 6.44 1.86 2.79
C ASN A 47 5.33 0.99 3.35
N MET A 48 5.63 -0.26 3.71
CA MET A 48 4.64 -1.19 4.23
C MET A 48 3.88 -0.62 5.43
N TYR A 49 4.59 -0.06 6.41
CA TYR A 49 3.96 0.51 7.60
C TYR A 49 3.26 1.84 7.34
N ALA A 50 3.82 2.70 6.48
CA ALA A 50 3.14 3.90 6.03
C ALA A 50 1.81 3.54 5.35
N SER A 51 1.82 2.58 4.43
CA SER A 51 0.63 2.15 3.70
C SER A 51 -0.43 1.57 4.63
N ILE A 52 -0.05 0.69 5.57
CA ILE A 52 -0.96 0.15 6.60
C ILE A 52 -1.62 1.29 7.39
N ILE A 53 -0.82 2.20 7.96
CA ILE A 53 -1.32 3.27 8.83
C ILE A 53 -2.20 4.26 8.04
N PHE A 54 -1.76 4.71 6.86
CA PHE A 54 -2.53 5.64 6.04
C PHE A 54 -3.83 5.02 5.52
N MET A 55 -3.86 3.73 5.15
CA MET A 55 -5.11 3.03 4.84
C MET A 55 -6.05 2.99 6.04
N GLY A 56 -5.52 2.78 7.25
CA GLY A 56 -6.29 2.88 8.49
C GLY A 56 -6.94 4.26 8.68
N TYR A 57 -6.18 5.34 8.50
CA TYR A 57 -6.72 6.70 8.59
C TYR A 57 -7.76 6.99 7.51
N ILE A 58 -7.53 6.52 6.28
CA ILE A 58 -8.50 6.64 5.19
C ILE A 58 -9.80 5.91 5.54
N ALA A 59 -9.73 4.70 6.11
CA ALA A 59 -10.91 3.96 6.51
C ALA A 59 -11.66 4.63 7.67
N ALA A 60 -10.93 5.16 8.66
CA ALA A 60 -11.51 5.90 9.78
C ALA A 60 -12.23 7.17 9.30
N ASP A 61 -11.61 7.96 8.41
CA ASP A 61 -12.22 9.15 7.79
C ASP A 61 -13.54 8.82 7.09
N ARG A 62 -13.55 7.72 6.32
CA ARG A 62 -14.75 7.25 5.60
C ARG A 62 -15.83 6.76 6.55
N TYR A 63 -15.44 6.03 7.58
CA TYR A 63 -16.37 5.55 8.60
C TYR A 63 -17.02 6.70 9.38
N LEU A 64 -16.24 7.69 9.83
CA LEU A 64 -16.77 8.86 10.54
C LEU A 64 -17.76 9.65 9.67
N THR A 65 -17.47 9.78 8.37
CA THR A 65 -18.38 10.43 7.40
C THR A 65 -19.75 9.72 7.32
N ILE A 66 -19.79 8.39 7.51
CA ILE A 66 -21.03 7.60 7.48
C ILE A 66 -21.81 7.76 8.79
N ILE A 67 -21.12 7.74 9.94
CA ILE A 67 -21.80 7.72 11.24
C ILE A 67 -22.33 9.11 11.60
N HIS A 68 -21.57 10.17 11.29
CA HIS A 68 -21.91 11.54 11.67
C HIS A 68 -21.89 12.46 10.46
N PRO A 69 -22.92 12.43 9.59
CA PRO A 69 -22.98 13.26 8.39
C PRO A 69 -23.07 14.77 8.66
N SER A 70 -23.43 15.19 9.88
CA SER A 70 -23.63 16.59 10.28
C SER A 70 -22.53 17.17 11.18
N GLY A 71 -21.54 16.37 11.61
CA GLY A 71 -20.50 16.81 12.55
C GLY A 71 -19.14 16.99 11.86
N THR A 72 -18.54 18.17 11.97
CA THR A 72 -17.13 18.38 11.60
C THR A 72 -16.23 17.69 12.61
N HIS A 73 -15.66 16.53 12.27
CA HIS A 73 -14.80 15.80 13.19
C HIS A 73 -13.36 16.33 13.15
N ILE A 74 -12.66 16.31 14.29
CA ILE A 74 -11.27 16.78 14.40
C ILE A 74 -10.36 16.03 13.41
N LEU A 75 -10.54 14.71 13.23
CA LEU A 75 -9.79 13.91 12.25
C LEU A 75 -10.04 14.30 10.78
N GLN A 76 -11.18 14.91 10.47
CA GLN A 76 -11.52 15.35 9.11
C GLN A 76 -10.97 16.74 8.80
N SER A 77 -10.50 17.47 9.83
CA SER A 77 -9.82 18.74 9.63
C SER A 77 -8.49 18.53 8.91
N VAL A 78 -8.25 19.35 7.88
CA VAL A 78 -7.02 19.35 7.10
C VAL A 78 -5.79 19.55 8.01
N ARG A 79 -5.91 20.44 9.02
CA ARG A 79 -4.83 20.70 9.98
C ARG A 79 -4.48 19.44 10.78
N THR A 80 -5.48 18.75 11.31
CA THR A 80 -5.27 17.49 12.04
C THR A 80 -4.68 16.43 11.14
N ALA A 81 -5.16 16.30 9.90
CA ALA A 81 -4.63 15.34 8.95
C ALA A 81 -3.14 15.58 8.67
N HIS A 82 -2.70 16.85 8.56
CA HIS A 82 -1.28 17.20 8.44
C HIS A 82 -0.47 16.87 9.69
N ILE A 83 -0.99 17.21 10.88
CA ILE A 83 -0.31 16.92 12.16
C ILE A 83 -0.14 15.41 12.31
N VAL A 84 -1.22 14.63 12.18
CA VAL A 84 -1.19 13.17 12.30
C VAL A 84 -0.24 12.57 11.27
N SER A 85 -0.29 12.99 10.01
CA SER A 85 0.62 12.47 8.98
C SER A 85 2.08 12.79 9.30
N THR A 86 2.37 14.00 9.78
CA THR A 86 3.74 14.40 10.17
C THR A 86 4.25 13.56 11.34
N VAL A 87 3.40 13.36 12.37
CA VAL A 87 3.72 12.49 13.51
C VAL A 87 3.98 11.06 13.07
N THR A 88 3.15 10.52 12.16
CA THR A 88 3.34 9.19 11.58
C THR A 88 4.69 9.10 10.86
N TRP A 89 5.05 10.08 10.03
CA TRP A 89 6.35 10.09 9.35
C TRP A 89 7.52 10.12 10.33
N VAL A 90 7.48 10.97 11.35
CA VAL A 90 8.54 11.03 12.38
C VAL A 90 8.66 9.68 13.09
N PHE A 91 7.53 9.08 13.48
CA PHE A 91 7.50 7.78 14.15
C PHE A 91 8.07 6.65 13.29
N LEU A 92 7.81 6.67 11.98
CA LEU A 92 8.30 5.65 11.06
C LEU A 92 9.76 5.86 10.62
N LEU A 93 10.20 7.11 10.49
CA LEU A 93 11.56 7.45 10.06
C LEU A 93 12.58 7.31 11.18
N ALA A 94 12.23 7.61 12.44
CA ALA A 94 13.19 7.56 13.55
C ALA A 94 13.86 6.17 13.73
N PRO A 95 13.13 5.04 13.72
CA PRO A 95 13.73 3.71 13.79
C PRO A 95 14.58 3.38 12.55
N THR A 96 14.11 3.77 11.36
CA THR A 96 14.82 3.58 10.09
C THR A 96 16.16 4.31 10.07
N ILE A 97 16.19 5.57 10.50
CA ILE A 97 17.41 6.38 10.57
C ILE A 97 18.37 5.76 11.60
N THR A 98 17.87 5.35 12.76
CA THR A 98 18.68 4.70 13.79
C THR A 98 19.31 3.41 13.28
N TYR A 99 18.54 2.58 12.57
CA TYR A 99 19.03 1.36 11.94
C TYR A 99 20.14 1.66 10.92
N ASN A 100 19.92 2.63 10.02
CA ASN A 100 20.88 2.99 8.97
C ASN A 100 22.20 3.53 9.56
N ILE A 101 22.13 4.45 10.53
CA ILE A 101 23.32 4.98 11.21
C ILE A 101 24.13 3.83 11.83
N MET A 102 23.44 2.90 12.50
CA MET A 102 24.10 1.76 13.14
C MET A 102 24.71 0.79 12.12
N PHE A 103 24.04 0.58 10.99
CA PHE A 103 24.54 -0.24 9.88
C PHE A 103 25.87 0.31 9.34
N PHE A 104 25.96 1.62 9.10
CA PHE A 104 27.20 2.24 8.64
C PHE A 104 28.32 2.25 9.69
N ILE A 105 28.00 2.37 10.98
CA ILE A 105 29.01 2.37 12.06
C ILE A 105 29.58 0.97 12.33
N THR A 106 28.77 -0.08 12.17
CA THR A 106 29.13 -1.45 12.60
C THR A 106 29.60 -2.34 11.44
N HIS A 107 30.09 -1.74 10.34
CA HIS A 107 30.53 -2.47 9.14
C HIS A 107 31.43 -3.67 9.52
N LYS A 108 30.88 -4.89 9.48
CA LYS A 108 31.70 -6.09 9.26
C LYS A 108 31.43 -6.59 7.85
N PRO A 109 32.41 -7.24 7.21
CA PRO A 109 32.26 -7.69 5.84
C PRO A 109 31.02 -8.58 5.71
N LEU A 110 30.14 -8.25 4.76
CA LEU A 110 28.99 -9.08 4.41
C LEU A 110 29.49 -10.48 4.05
N THR A 111 29.03 -11.49 4.78
CA THR A 111 29.28 -12.90 4.47
C THR A 111 28.74 -13.25 3.08
N SER A 112 29.38 -14.20 2.41
CA SER A 112 29.17 -14.58 0.99
C SER A 112 27.78 -15.13 0.62
N ASP A 113 26.78 -15.04 1.50
CA ASP A 113 25.45 -15.60 1.26
C ASP A 113 24.58 -14.63 0.41
N PRO A 114 24.14 -15.03 -0.80
CA PRO A 114 23.35 -14.17 -1.67
C PRO A 114 21.98 -13.83 -1.05
N GLY A 115 21.65 -12.54 -0.95
CA GLY A 115 20.30 -12.08 -0.55
C GLY A 115 20.02 -12.02 0.95
N TYR A 116 21.02 -12.28 1.81
CA TYR A 116 20.90 -12.14 3.26
C TYR A 116 21.58 -10.85 3.75
N CYS A 117 20.79 -9.78 3.92
CA CYS A 117 21.19 -8.64 4.75
C CYS A 117 21.13 -9.08 6.22
N GLY A 118 22.16 -9.80 6.66
CA GLY A 118 22.22 -10.29 8.03
C GLY A 118 22.28 -9.15 9.04
N PRO A 119 21.58 -9.24 10.17
CA PRO A 119 21.82 -8.32 11.28
C PRO A 119 23.20 -8.66 11.86
N LEU A 120 24.24 -8.01 11.36
CA LEU A 120 25.59 -8.04 11.96
C LEU A 120 25.62 -7.18 13.23
N PHE A 121 24.80 -7.50 14.22
CA PHE A 121 24.67 -6.65 15.41
C PHE A 121 24.69 -7.45 16.72
N SER A 122 25.28 -6.81 17.74
CA SER A 122 25.45 -7.29 19.11
C SER A 122 24.13 -7.74 19.76
N THR A 123 24.21 -8.61 20.77
CA THR A 123 23.06 -9.21 21.51
C THR A 123 22.01 -8.18 21.95
N SER A 124 22.43 -6.97 22.35
CA SER A 124 21.53 -5.88 22.76
C SER A 124 20.64 -5.35 21.62
N PHE A 125 21.13 -5.36 20.38
CA PHE A 125 20.36 -4.92 19.20
C PHE A 125 19.35 -5.97 18.74
N SER A 126 19.64 -7.26 18.98
CA SER A 126 18.68 -8.34 18.70
C SER A 126 17.39 -8.17 19.51
N ILE A 127 17.50 -7.70 20.76
CA ILE A 127 16.34 -7.41 21.61
C ILE A 127 15.57 -6.21 21.07
N LEU A 128 16.23 -5.09 20.77
CA LEU A 128 15.58 -3.90 20.20
C LEU A 128 14.89 -4.19 18.86
N HIS A 129 15.55 -4.94 17.98
CA HIS A 129 14.99 -5.36 16.70
C HIS A 129 13.76 -6.26 16.91
N LYS A 130 13.83 -7.25 17.81
CA LYS A 130 12.67 -8.09 18.15
C LYS A 130 11.52 -7.25 18.72
N THR A 131 11.79 -6.34 19.64
CA THR A 131 10.79 -5.44 20.22
C THR A 131 10.13 -4.59 19.13
N PHE A 132 10.91 -3.99 18.24
CA PHE A 132 10.40 -3.21 17.11
C PHE A 132 9.50 -4.05 16.19
N GLN A 133 9.93 -5.27 15.85
CA GLN A 133 9.14 -6.19 15.02
C GLN A 133 7.82 -6.61 15.69
N ILE A 134 7.83 -6.82 17.01
CA ILE A 134 6.63 -7.10 17.80
C ILE A 134 5.70 -5.88 17.79
N SER A 135 6.19 -4.69 18.11
CA SER A 135 5.42 -3.44 18.07
C SER A 135 4.78 -3.21 16.70
N CYS A 136 5.55 -3.43 15.64
CA CYS A 136 5.10 -3.37 14.26
C CYS A 136 3.97 -4.38 13.94
N THR A 137 4.07 -5.61 14.49
CA THR A 137 3.03 -6.63 14.34
C THR A 137 1.76 -6.24 15.09
N ILE A 138 1.89 -5.64 16.28
CA ILE A 138 0.75 -5.11 17.05
C ILE A 138 0.06 -3.99 16.27
N ILE A 139 0.81 -3.04 15.70
CA ILE A 139 0.27 -1.95 14.89
C ILE A 139 -0.54 -2.51 13.71
N PHE A 140 0.02 -3.50 13.00
CA PHE A 140 -0.70 -4.16 11.91
C PHE A 140 -2.02 -4.78 12.39
N LEU A 141 -2.00 -5.56 13.48
CA LEU A 141 -3.21 -6.20 14.01
C LEU A 141 -4.26 -5.18 14.42
N LEU A 142 -3.86 -4.09 15.07
CA LEU A 142 -4.77 -3.00 15.45
C LEU A 142 -5.45 -2.37 14.23
N VAL A 143 -4.67 -2.06 13.20
CA VAL A 143 -5.20 -1.48 11.95
C VAL A 143 -6.10 -2.48 11.22
N PHE A 144 -5.67 -3.74 11.11
CA PHE A 144 -6.43 -4.83 10.49
C PHE A 144 -7.79 -5.02 11.16
N ILE A 145 -7.81 -5.17 12.48
CA ILE A 145 -9.05 -5.35 13.26
C ILE A 145 -9.96 -4.13 13.11
N SER A 146 -9.40 -2.91 13.18
CA SER A 146 -10.17 -1.67 12.99
C SER A 146 -10.81 -1.61 11.59
N LEU A 147 -10.07 -1.99 10.55
CA LEU A 147 -10.57 -2.04 9.17
C LEU A 147 -11.71 -3.05 9.00
N VAL A 148 -11.55 -4.26 9.54
CA VAL A 148 -12.60 -5.30 9.51
C VAL A 148 -13.85 -4.82 10.26
N PHE A 149 -13.67 -4.19 11.42
CA PHE A 149 -14.76 -3.60 12.18
C PHE A 149 -15.50 -2.51 11.40
N PHE A 150 -14.77 -1.56 10.78
CA PHE A 150 -15.37 -0.51 9.96
C PHE A 150 -16.13 -1.08 8.76
N TYR A 151 -15.56 -2.09 8.08
CA TYR A 151 -16.22 -2.79 6.98
C TYR A 151 -17.52 -3.46 7.42
N TYR A 152 -17.48 -4.25 8.50
CA TYR A 152 -18.66 -4.94 9.03
C TYR A 152 -19.74 -3.97 9.48
N SER A 153 -19.36 -2.92 10.23
CA SER A 153 -20.28 -1.88 10.70
C SER A 153 -20.96 -1.16 9.53
N THR A 154 -20.19 -0.81 8.49
CA THR A 154 -20.73 -0.18 7.28
C THR A 154 -21.63 -1.12 6.48
N SER A 155 -21.25 -2.39 6.35
CA SER A 155 -22.05 -3.40 5.67
C SER A 155 -23.41 -3.61 6.34
N ARG A 156 -23.44 -3.67 7.69
CA ARG A 156 -24.69 -3.74 8.45
C ARG A 156 -25.58 -2.53 8.21
N LYS A 157 -25.01 -1.31 8.23
CA LYS A 157 -25.79 -0.09 7.94
C LYS A 157 -26.35 -0.08 6.52
N VAL A 158 -25.59 -0.55 5.52
CA VAL A 158 -26.10 -0.71 4.15
C VAL A 158 -27.27 -1.67 4.10
N LEU A 159 -27.15 -2.84 4.75
CA LEU A 159 -28.21 -3.84 4.76
C LEU A 159 -29.50 -3.31 5.42
N GLN A 160 -29.36 -2.61 6.55
CA GLN A 160 -30.49 -1.99 7.24
C GLN A 160 -31.16 -0.89 6.39
N ALA A 161 -30.39 -0.07 5.69
CA ALA A 161 -30.94 0.96 4.81
C ALA A 161 -31.70 0.37 3.61
N GLN A 162 -31.19 -0.73 3.03
CA GLN A 162 -31.83 -1.47 1.95
C GLN A 162 -33.13 -2.15 2.41
N GLN A 163 -33.12 -2.78 3.58
CA GLN A 163 -34.33 -3.40 4.17
C GLN A 163 -35.43 -2.40 4.47
N ARG A 164 -35.07 -1.16 4.84
CA ARG A 164 -36.03 -0.06 5.06
C ARG A 164 -36.58 0.54 3.76
N GLN A 165 -36.26 -0.03 2.59
CA GLN A 165 -36.58 0.47 1.24
C GLN A 165 -36.33 1.98 1.06
N LEU A 166 -35.32 2.51 1.73
CA LEU A 166 -34.98 3.92 1.59
C LEU A 166 -34.15 4.10 0.31
N ALA A 167 -34.80 4.15 -0.84
CA ALA A 167 -34.21 4.56 -2.12
C ALA A 167 -33.89 6.06 -2.06
N SER A 168 -32.85 6.41 -1.30
CA SER A 168 -32.42 7.80 -1.10
C SER A 168 -30.92 7.96 -1.38
N PHE A 169 -30.51 9.20 -1.61
CA PHE A 169 -29.12 9.64 -1.73
C PHE A 169 -28.18 9.12 -0.63
N SER A 170 -28.71 8.80 0.55
CA SER A 170 -27.95 8.24 1.68
C SER A 170 -27.53 6.79 1.42
N THR A 171 -28.38 5.99 0.78
CA THR A 171 -28.10 4.57 0.49
C THR A 171 -26.97 4.43 -0.52
N ASP A 172 -26.93 5.26 -1.57
CA ASP A 172 -25.82 5.28 -2.54
C ASP A 172 -24.47 5.64 -1.91
N LYS A 173 -24.47 6.61 -0.98
CA LYS A 173 -23.27 6.98 -0.22
C LYS A 173 -22.77 5.80 0.64
N LEU A 174 -23.68 5.07 1.29
CA LEU A 174 -23.35 3.89 2.10
C LEU A 174 -22.80 2.74 1.26
N VAL A 175 -23.44 2.42 0.12
CA VAL A 175 -22.97 1.37 -0.81
C VAL A 175 -21.58 1.71 -1.35
N LYS A 176 -21.37 2.97 -1.74
CA LYS A 176 -20.04 3.45 -2.17
C LYS A 176 -19.01 3.30 -1.05
N SER A 177 -19.34 3.71 0.16
CA SER A 177 -18.39 3.60 1.28
C SER A 177 -18.07 2.14 1.63
N ARG A 178 -19.06 1.23 1.59
CA ARG A 178 -18.84 -0.22 1.74
C ARG A 178 -17.87 -0.76 0.69
N ARG A 179 -18.04 -0.37 -0.58
CA ARG A 179 -17.12 -0.73 -1.68
C ARG A 179 -15.71 -0.20 -1.43
N ASN A 180 -15.57 1.03 -0.95
CA ASN A 180 -14.27 1.61 -0.63
C ASN A 180 -13.58 0.86 0.52
N MET A 181 -14.31 0.51 1.58
CA MET A 181 -13.77 -0.29 2.69
C MET A 181 -13.40 -1.70 2.25
N LEU A 182 -14.21 -2.33 1.39
CA LEU A 182 -13.89 -3.65 0.83
C LEU A 182 -12.56 -3.62 0.07
N VAL A 183 -12.35 -2.60 -0.78
CA VAL A 183 -11.09 -2.43 -1.51
C VAL A 183 -9.90 -2.30 -0.55
N LEU A 184 -10.01 -1.47 0.49
CA LEU A 184 -8.94 -1.30 1.49
C LEU A 184 -8.64 -2.60 2.24
N VAL A 185 -9.68 -3.33 2.68
CA VAL A 185 -9.53 -4.63 3.34
C VAL A 185 -8.90 -5.66 2.41
N SER A 186 -9.34 -5.73 1.14
CA SER A 186 -8.78 -6.64 0.15
C SER A 186 -7.30 -6.38 -0.10
N ILE A 187 -6.88 -5.13 -0.27
CA ILE A 187 -5.46 -4.79 -0.46
C ILE A 187 -4.65 -5.18 0.77
N LEU A 188 -5.15 -4.87 1.97
CA LEU A 188 -4.47 -5.21 3.22
C LEU A 188 -4.31 -6.74 3.40
N CYS A 189 -5.36 -7.49 3.07
CA CYS A 189 -5.35 -8.96 3.10
C CYS A 189 -4.42 -9.57 2.05
N LEU A 190 -4.37 -9.03 0.83
CA LEU A 190 -3.54 -9.58 -0.23
C LEU A 190 -2.07 -9.21 -0.06
N CYS A 191 -1.77 -7.97 0.36
CA CYS A 191 -0.39 -7.46 0.36
C CYS A 191 0.33 -7.68 1.68
N PHE A 192 -0.35 -7.60 2.83
CA PHE A 192 0.34 -7.54 4.13
C PHE A 192 0.08 -8.73 5.05
N VAL A 193 -1.09 -9.36 5.00
CA VAL A 193 -1.37 -10.58 5.80
C VAL A 193 -0.36 -11.69 5.49
N PRO A 194 -0.05 -12.03 4.22
CA PRO A 194 0.87 -13.12 3.92
C PRO A 194 2.27 -12.85 4.49
N TYR A 195 2.72 -11.61 4.39
CA TYR A 195 4.01 -11.17 4.93
C TYR A 195 4.08 -11.32 6.45
N HIS A 196 3.07 -10.86 7.18
CA HIS A 196 3.06 -11.00 8.64
C HIS A 196 2.87 -12.44 9.11
N LEU A 197 2.10 -13.24 8.37
CA LEU A 197 1.91 -14.66 8.66
C LEU A 197 3.19 -15.47 8.43
N ALA A 198 3.94 -15.19 7.37
CA ALA A 198 5.22 -15.88 7.09
C ALA A 198 6.36 -15.39 8.01
N ARG A 199 6.31 -14.14 8.48
CA ARG A 199 7.37 -13.56 9.32
C ARG A 199 7.41 -14.12 10.75
N LEU A 200 6.25 -14.47 11.32
CA LEU A 200 6.18 -15.08 12.66
C LEU A 200 6.96 -16.41 12.74
N PRO A 201 6.65 -17.44 11.93
CA PRO A 201 7.40 -18.69 11.94
C PRO A 201 8.86 -18.48 11.51
N TYR A 202 9.17 -17.56 10.58
CA TYR A 202 10.56 -17.21 10.27
C TYR A 202 11.32 -16.73 11.52
N THR A 203 10.73 -15.88 12.35
CA THR A 203 11.41 -15.32 13.53
C THR A 203 11.66 -16.36 14.62
N PHE A 204 10.80 -17.38 14.73
CA PHE A 204 10.85 -18.39 15.80
C PHE A 204 11.43 -19.76 15.39
N LEU A 205 11.37 -20.13 14.11
CA LEU A 205 11.72 -21.47 13.61
C LEU A 205 12.93 -21.47 12.65
N TRP A 206 13.57 -20.32 12.39
CA TRP A 206 14.72 -20.22 11.46
C TRP A 206 15.91 -21.13 11.83
N THR A 207 16.05 -21.50 13.11
CA THR A 207 17.11 -22.38 13.59
C THR A 207 16.89 -23.85 13.25
N SER A 208 15.74 -24.23 12.71
CA SER A 208 15.44 -25.62 12.32
C SER A 208 15.94 -25.91 10.90
N CYS A 209 16.99 -26.74 10.78
CA CYS A 209 17.71 -27.05 9.53
C CYS A 209 16.82 -27.53 8.36
N SER A 210 15.66 -28.15 8.65
CA SER A 210 14.75 -28.70 7.63
C SER A 210 13.78 -27.65 7.03
N VAL A 211 13.52 -26.54 7.73
CA VAL A 211 12.45 -25.59 7.35
C VAL A 211 13.01 -24.26 6.81
N GLY A 212 14.31 -24.03 6.93
CA GLY A 212 14.96 -22.75 6.56
C GLY A 212 14.75 -22.34 5.10
N GLN A 213 14.89 -23.28 4.16
CA GLN A 213 14.77 -22.96 2.72
C GLN A 213 13.33 -22.70 2.29
N LEU A 214 12.35 -23.42 2.86
CA LEU A 214 10.93 -23.15 2.66
C LEU A 214 10.56 -21.77 3.23
N LEU A 215 11.04 -21.44 4.44
CA LEU A 215 10.81 -20.14 5.07
C LEU A 215 11.47 -18.99 4.30
N TYR A 216 12.61 -19.22 3.64
CA TYR A 216 13.26 -18.25 2.76
C TYR A 216 12.39 -17.93 1.53
N HIS A 217 11.94 -18.95 0.79
CA HIS A 217 11.09 -18.74 -0.38
C HIS A 217 9.74 -18.11 -0.01
N LEU A 218 9.13 -18.55 1.09
CA LEU A 218 7.91 -17.92 1.61
C LEU A 218 8.13 -16.45 1.97
N LYS A 219 9.25 -16.11 2.61
CA LYS A 219 9.62 -14.71 2.89
C LYS A 219 9.77 -13.91 1.61
N GLU A 220 10.44 -14.43 0.58
CA GLU A 220 10.61 -13.71 -0.69
C GLU A 220 9.28 -13.46 -1.38
N VAL A 221 8.45 -14.50 -1.53
CA VAL A 221 7.12 -14.40 -2.16
C VAL A 221 6.25 -13.39 -1.42
N THR A 222 6.20 -13.48 -0.10
CA THR A 222 5.39 -12.56 0.71
C THR A 222 5.92 -11.13 0.71
N THR A 223 7.23 -10.94 0.51
CA THR A 223 7.83 -9.62 0.28
C THR A 223 7.44 -9.04 -1.08
N ILE A 224 7.34 -9.88 -2.12
CA ILE A 224 6.85 -9.43 -3.43
C ILE A 224 5.38 -9.01 -3.32
N LEU A 225 4.56 -9.80 -2.61
CA LEU A 225 3.16 -9.46 -2.35
C LEU A 225 3.01 -8.13 -1.61
N SER A 226 3.88 -7.79 -0.66
CA SER A 226 3.81 -6.49 0.02
C SER A 226 4.19 -5.32 -0.89
N VAL A 227 5.09 -5.52 -1.85
CA VAL A 227 5.45 -4.52 -2.88
C VAL A 227 4.30 -4.30 -3.86
N LEU A 228 3.48 -5.32 -4.15
CA LEU A 228 2.29 -5.17 -5.02
C LEU A 228 1.30 -4.11 -4.52
N ASN A 229 1.37 -3.71 -3.23
CA ASN A 229 0.58 -2.60 -2.70
C ASN A 229 0.65 -1.36 -3.61
N VAL A 230 1.86 -0.98 -4.02
CA VAL A 230 2.12 0.20 -4.87
C VAL A 230 1.32 0.15 -6.18
N CYS A 231 1.17 -1.03 -6.76
CA CYS A 231 0.43 -1.23 -8.00
C CYS A 231 -1.09 -1.18 -7.79
N LEU A 232 -1.56 -1.42 -6.56
CA LEU A 232 -2.97 -1.42 -6.19
C LEU A 232 -3.45 -0.06 -5.65
N ASP A 233 -2.54 0.85 -5.30
CA ASP A 233 -2.90 2.19 -4.86
C ASP A 233 -3.70 2.99 -5.92
N PRO A 234 -3.41 2.93 -7.24
CA PRO A 234 -4.27 3.54 -8.27
C PRO A 234 -5.75 3.09 -8.19
N LEU A 235 -6.01 1.85 -7.75
CA LEU A 235 -7.37 1.40 -7.49
C LEU A 235 -7.96 2.17 -6.30
N VAL A 236 -7.24 2.28 -5.18
CA VAL A 236 -7.66 3.10 -4.02
C VAL A 236 -8.04 4.51 -4.49
N TYR A 237 -7.21 5.15 -5.30
CA TYR A 237 -7.53 6.47 -5.88
C TYR A 237 -8.83 6.48 -6.69
N PHE A 238 -9.02 5.51 -7.58
CA PHE A 238 -10.21 5.40 -8.42
C PHE A 238 -11.51 5.23 -7.62
N PHE A 239 -11.51 4.37 -6.60
CA PHE A 239 -12.70 4.15 -5.77
C PHE A 239 -12.94 5.30 -4.77
N LEU A 240 -11.88 5.96 -4.29
CA LEU A 240 -11.97 6.97 -3.24
C LEU A 240 -12.11 8.42 -3.74
N CYS A 241 -11.63 8.74 -4.93
CA CYS A 241 -11.64 10.10 -5.48
C CYS A 241 -12.65 10.23 -6.63
N LYS A 242 -13.72 11.03 -6.42
CA LYS A 242 -14.71 11.32 -7.47
C LYS A 242 -14.10 12.07 -8.66
N THR A 243 -13.20 13.02 -8.38
CA THR A 243 -12.53 13.85 -9.39
C THR A 243 -11.60 13.01 -10.26
N PHE A 244 -10.85 12.07 -9.66
CA PHE A 244 -10.00 11.15 -10.41
C PHE A 244 -10.83 10.21 -11.29
N ARG A 245 -11.93 9.66 -10.76
CA ARG A 245 -12.86 8.86 -11.57
C ARG A 245 -13.46 9.66 -12.74
N ALA A 246 -13.80 10.93 -12.52
CA ALA A 246 -14.31 11.80 -13.57
C ALA A 246 -13.26 12.08 -14.65
N GLN A 247 -12.01 12.33 -14.26
CA GLN A 247 -10.90 12.56 -15.19
C GLN A 247 -10.53 11.30 -15.99
N VAL A 248 -10.47 10.13 -15.35
CA VAL A 248 -10.23 8.84 -16.03
C VAL A 248 -11.37 8.51 -16.98
N ASN A 249 -12.62 8.67 -16.54
CA ASN A 249 -13.78 8.44 -17.41
C ASN A 249 -13.87 9.45 -18.55
N PHE A 250 -13.48 10.70 -18.33
CA PHE A 250 -13.43 11.73 -19.38
C PHE A 250 -12.32 11.43 -20.38
N SER A 251 -11.14 11.00 -19.93
CA SER A 251 -10.04 10.58 -20.80
C SER A 251 -10.41 9.33 -21.61
N MET A 252 -11.11 8.38 -21.01
CA MET A 252 -11.59 7.17 -21.69
C MET A 252 -12.74 7.46 -22.65
N GLY A 253 -13.68 8.33 -22.26
CA GLY A 253 -14.77 8.80 -23.12
C GLY A 253 -14.24 9.62 -24.30
N SER A 254 -13.31 10.54 -24.07
CA SER A 254 -12.64 11.32 -25.13
C SER A 254 -11.84 10.43 -26.08
N ARG A 255 -11.15 9.39 -25.59
CA ARG A 255 -10.49 8.39 -26.45
C ARG A 255 -11.48 7.61 -27.30
N MET A 256 -12.61 7.20 -26.73
CA MET A 256 -13.64 6.45 -27.44
C MET A 256 -14.37 7.32 -28.48
N THR A 257 -14.61 8.61 -28.19
CA THR A 257 -15.16 9.56 -29.17
C THR A 257 -14.15 9.88 -30.28
N THR A 258 -12.86 10.01 -29.96
CA THR A 258 -11.81 10.26 -30.97
C THR A 258 -11.67 9.06 -31.90
N GLN A 259 -11.72 7.83 -31.38
CA GLN A 259 -11.64 6.61 -32.17
C GLN A 259 -12.89 6.40 -33.05
N ALA A 260 -14.10 6.67 -32.54
CA ALA A 260 -15.33 6.61 -33.33
C ALA A 260 -15.41 7.71 -34.41
N THR A 261 -14.84 8.89 -34.15
CA THR A 261 -14.78 9.98 -35.15
C THR A 261 -13.77 9.65 -36.25
N GLN A 262 -12.64 9.03 -35.92
CA GLN A 262 -11.66 8.57 -36.91
C GLN A 262 -12.18 7.40 -37.77
N GLU A 263 -12.91 6.44 -37.19
CA GLU A 263 -13.53 5.34 -37.95
C GLU A 263 -14.63 5.87 -38.90
N SER A 264 -15.45 6.83 -38.45
CA SER A 264 -16.51 7.41 -39.28
C SER A 264 -15.99 8.35 -40.39
N GLU A 265 -14.90 9.08 -40.16
CA GLU A 265 -14.22 9.86 -41.21
C GLU A 265 -13.49 8.98 -42.22
N SER A 266 -12.92 7.84 -41.78
CA SER A 266 -12.28 6.88 -42.68
C SER A 266 -13.29 6.20 -43.61
N SER A 267 -14.43 5.73 -43.08
CA SER A 267 -15.48 5.13 -43.89
C SER A 267 -16.14 6.12 -44.85
N ARG A 268 -16.26 7.40 -44.47
CA ARG A 268 -16.83 8.43 -45.37
C ARG A 268 -15.92 8.71 -46.57
N LYS A 269 -14.60 8.78 -46.36
CA LYS A 269 -13.62 8.96 -47.44
C LYS A 269 -13.56 7.77 -48.38
N GLU A 270 -13.74 6.56 -47.86
CA GLU A 270 -13.75 5.33 -48.66
C GLU A 270 -14.98 5.25 -49.59
N VAL A 271 -16.16 5.70 -49.13
CA VAL A 271 -17.37 5.81 -49.96
C VAL A 271 -17.24 6.88 -51.04
N GLU A 272 -16.67 8.04 -50.71
CA GLU A 272 -16.48 9.15 -51.64
C GLU A 272 -15.50 8.79 -52.78
N ILE A 273 -14.47 7.99 -52.49
CA ILE A 273 -13.53 7.47 -53.49
C ILE A 273 -14.20 6.46 -54.46
N VAL A 274 -15.18 5.69 -53.99
CA VAL A 274 -15.91 4.72 -54.81
C VAL A 274 -16.90 5.42 -55.75
N GLU A 275 -17.57 6.50 -55.29
CA GLU A 275 -18.46 7.30 -56.15
C GLU A 275 -17.73 8.10 -57.24
N LEU A 276 -16.47 8.49 -57.02
CA LEU A 276 -15.66 9.22 -58.02
C LEU A 276 -15.10 8.33 -59.14
N ASN A 277 -15.13 7.00 -58.98
CA ASN A 277 -14.58 6.02 -59.92
C ASN A 277 -15.66 5.22 -60.70
N THR A 278 -16.93 5.59 -60.57
CA THR A 278 -18.06 4.96 -61.28
C THR A 278 -18.70 5.96 -62.24
#